data_AF-A0A4E0QQP5-F1
#
_entry.id   AF-A0A4E0QQP5-F1
#
_cell.length_a   1.000
_cell.length_b   1.000
_cell.length_c   1.000
_cell.angle_alpha   90.00
_cell.angle_beta   90.00
_cell.angle_gamma   90.00
#
_symmetry.space_group_name_H-M   'P 1'
#
loop_
_entity.id
_entity.type
_entity.pdbx_description
1 polymer ?
#
loop_
_entity_poly.entity_id
_entity_poly.type
_entity_poly.pdbx_seq_one_letter_code
_entity_poly.pdbx_strand_id
1 'polypeptide(L)'
;MMVDLSTYPLESLKVSKTIRDAFWQLESHLVDVSIPDNYSYVLVKLEDHSGANKTVFYGITAPDESYKLKLVEEAVDIYAYDLRWYLSRQFVPESQLVLANTDDIITYIEDLLGGSDWATVTGVEPYRVRNPDPIITKKEFIFNPSTSKLDAITEIAEYYNCIFEVKWRNVGTEQSPEWVTSAYFVRSNEIDDEVDGLDLPSPTILAKTDNDTIEITVANSSDDKYNRIIAIGCDSSGNWYKGVVESPNVTDGTARPREYMEYLSPYVVSQETADQRASELYALFNFPVKRISAKLTQRHDLQLYQLVKFDGWTEYTDALYTVGMAGINWVRIVEISHVKSATISEVNIVCVPDRDLSQSRLKAYSVTPNTVDDTESIIMDTLASLASAEIGTAADPLLGSSITTVALNRGGTITAKLLGANESIVLPVNNERVIVSGGGGGGFKNPAEEDLDMNGFKVKTSETGKDLVFEVPVGQKIVFTRSTA
;
A
#
# COMPACT_ATOMS: atom_id res chain seq x y z
N MET A 1 -24.91 -8.33 0.06
CA MET A 1 -25.62 -7.07 -0.23
C MET A 1 -24.57 -6.07 -0.70
N MET A 2 -24.76 -5.39 -1.82
CA MET A 2 -23.81 -4.40 -2.34
C MET A 2 -24.10 -3.05 -1.67
N VAL A 3 -23.07 -2.43 -1.12
CA VAL A 3 -23.11 -1.12 -0.48
C VAL A 3 -22.57 -0.09 -1.46
N ASP A 4 -23.36 0.94 -1.71
CA ASP A 4 -22.95 2.09 -2.50
C ASP A 4 -22.47 3.19 -1.54
N LEU A 5 -21.16 3.43 -1.49
CA LEU A 5 -20.58 4.44 -0.60
C LEU A 5 -21.02 5.87 -0.93
N SER A 6 -21.53 6.12 -2.15
CA SER A 6 -22.09 7.44 -2.50
C SER A 6 -23.38 7.77 -1.77
N THR A 7 -23.99 6.78 -1.09
CA THR A 7 -25.19 6.98 -0.25
C THR A 7 -24.86 7.46 1.18
N TYR A 8 -23.58 7.46 1.54
CA TYR A 8 -23.09 8.01 2.81
C TYR A 8 -22.54 9.43 2.60
N PRO A 9 -22.54 10.29 3.62
CA PRO A 9 -21.94 11.63 3.56
C PRO A 9 -20.41 11.52 3.51
N LEU A 10 -19.91 11.24 2.31
CA LEU A 10 -18.51 11.08 1.99
C LEU A 10 -17.82 12.45 1.91
N GLU A 11 -16.80 12.66 2.75
CA GLU A 11 -15.95 13.84 2.69
C GLU A 11 -14.80 13.64 1.68
N SER A 12 -14.19 12.46 1.70
CA SER A 12 -13.14 12.10 0.75
C SER A 12 -13.02 10.59 0.53
N LEU A 13 -12.48 10.23 -0.63
CA LEU A 13 -11.97 8.89 -0.89
C LEU A 13 -10.70 8.93 -1.72
N LYS A 14 -9.96 7.84 -1.62
CA LYS A 14 -8.79 7.53 -2.41
C LYS A 14 -8.83 6.06 -2.78
N VAL A 15 -8.80 5.76 -4.06
CA VAL A 15 -8.59 4.40 -4.58
C VAL A 15 -7.22 4.35 -5.22
N SER A 16 -6.35 3.44 -4.80
CA SER A 16 -5.00 3.36 -5.34
C SER A 16 -4.48 1.94 -5.53
N LYS A 17 -3.58 1.80 -6.51
CA LYS A 17 -2.78 0.60 -6.74
C LYS A 17 -1.50 0.92 -7.50
N THR A 18 -0.40 0.31 -7.06
CA THR A 18 0.84 0.15 -7.81
C THR A 18 0.95 -1.27 -8.38
N ILE A 19 1.79 -1.48 -9.39
CA ILE A 19 2.12 -2.83 -9.87
C ILE A 19 2.87 -3.69 -8.82
N ARG A 20 3.32 -3.10 -7.70
CA ARG A 20 3.93 -3.80 -6.56
C ARG A 20 2.88 -4.24 -5.54
N ASP A 21 1.77 -3.53 -5.43
CA ASP A 21 0.77 -3.78 -4.41
C ASP A 21 0.03 -5.10 -4.69
N ALA A 22 -0.20 -5.89 -3.66
CA ALA A 22 -0.95 -7.14 -3.76
C ALA A 22 -2.37 -6.91 -4.33
N PHE A 23 -3.09 -5.92 -3.81
CA PHE A 23 -4.50 -5.64 -4.12
C PHE A 23 -4.75 -4.14 -4.30
N TRP A 24 -5.86 -3.78 -4.93
CA TRP A 24 -6.39 -2.42 -4.91
C TRP A 24 -6.85 -2.07 -3.50
N GLN A 25 -6.58 -0.84 -3.08
CA GLN A 25 -7.02 -0.30 -1.79
C GLN A 25 -7.95 0.90 -2.01
N LEU A 26 -9.02 0.94 -1.23
CA LEU A 26 -9.88 2.10 -1.05
C LEU A 26 -9.75 2.59 0.39
N GLU A 27 -9.48 3.87 0.53
CA GLU A 27 -9.54 4.63 1.78
C GLU A 27 -10.68 5.65 1.64
N SER A 28 -11.57 5.75 2.61
CA SER A 28 -12.67 6.71 2.58
C SER A 28 -12.94 7.32 3.95
N HIS A 29 -13.28 8.61 3.95
CA HIS A 29 -13.64 9.37 5.14
C HIS A 29 -15.13 9.75 5.06
N LEU A 30 -15.92 9.25 5.99
CA LEU A 30 -17.36 9.52 6.11
C LEU A 30 -17.63 10.43 7.31
N VAL A 31 -18.65 11.28 7.20
CA VAL A 31 -19.22 12.06 8.31
C VAL A 31 -20.60 11.50 8.68
N ASP A 32 -20.63 10.26 9.17
CA ASP A 32 -21.83 9.61 9.72
C ASP A 32 -21.47 8.55 10.79
N VAL A 33 -22.42 8.31 11.70
CA VAL A 33 -22.36 7.25 12.71
C VAL A 33 -22.75 5.88 12.11
N SER A 34 -23.40 5.87 10.94
CA SER A 34 -23.75 4.64 10.23
C SER A 34 -22.59 4.13 9.38
N ILE A 35 -22.09 2.94 9.73
CA ILE A 35 -20.97 2.27 9.04
C ILE A 35 -21.47 1.02 8.32
N PRO A 36 -20.99 0.71 7.10
CA PRO A 36 -21.25 -0.56 6.44
C PRO A 36 -20.73 -1.73 7.29
N ASP A 37 -21.45 -2.87 7.26
CA ASP A 37 -20.98 -4.10 7.89
C ASP A 37 -19.62 -4.55 7.31
N ASN A 38 -18.78 -5.17 8.13
CA ASN A 38 -17.56 -5.84 7.66
C ASN A 38 -17.88 -6.84 6.55
N TYR A 39 -16.99 -6.97 5.57
CA TYR A 39 -17.15 -7.83 4.39
C TYR A 39 -18.31 -7.46 3.47
N SER A 40 -18.80 -6.22 3.55
CA SER A 40 -19.78 -5.72 2.59
C SER A 40 -19.12 -5.42 1.26
N TYR A 41 -19.75 -5.83 0.16
CA TYR A 41 -19.28 -5.45 -1.17
C TYR A 41 -19.41 -3.95 -1.36
N VAL A 42 -18.36 -3.31 -1.87
CA VAL A 42 -18.29 -1.88 -2.13
C VAL A 42 -18.05 -1.66 -3.61
N LEU A 43 -18.80 -0.73 -4.20
CA LEU A 43 -18.61 -0.26 -5.56
C LEU A 43 -18.42 1.26 -5.53
N VAL A 44 -17.35 1.76 -6.17
CA VAL A 44 -17.11 3.20 -6.30
C VAL A 44 -17.15 3.60 -7.76
N LYS A 45 -17.98 4.60 -8.06
CA LYS A 45 -18.05 5.26 -9.37
C LYS A 45 -17.70 6.73 -9.23
N LEU A 46 -16.83 7.22 -10.11
CA LEU A 46 -16.43 8.61 -10.17
C LEU A 46 -16.65 9.15 -11.58
N GLU A 47 -17.16 10.38 -11.67
CA GLU A 47 -17.37 11.06 -12.94
C GLU A 47 -16.04 11.49 -13.56
N ASP A 48 -15.83 11.20 -14.84
CA ASP A 48 -14.67 11.66 -15.60
C ASP A 48 -14.89 13.04 -16.26
N HIS A 49 -13.87 13.52 -16.96
CA HIS A 49 -13.85 14.80 -17.68
C HIS A 49 -14.93 14.91 -18.77
N SER A 50 -15.53 13.79 -19.20
CA SER A 50 -16.63 13.75 -20.18
C SER A 50 -18.01 13.77 -19.52
N GLY A 51 -18.08 13.75 -18.19
CA GLY A 51 -19.34 13.60 -17.44
C GLY A 51 -19.79 12.15 -17.30
N ALA A 52 -18.95 11.18 -17.65
CA ALA A 52 -19.30 9.76 -17.58
C ALA A 52 -18.83 9.16 -16.26
N ASN A 53 -19.71 8.45 -15.55
CA ASN A 53 -19.36 7.72 -14.35
C ASN A 53 -18.54 6.47 -14.68
N LYS A 54 -17.29 6.44 -14.21
CA LYS A 54 -16.35 5.33 -14.35
C LYS A 54 -16.27 4.55 -13.05
N THR A 55 -16.32 3.22 -13.15
CA THR A 55 -16.13 2.36 -11.98
C THR A 55 -14.64 2.27 -11.69
N VAL A 56 -14.22 2.83 -10.57
CA VAL A 56 -12.81 2.93 -10.17
C VAL A 56 -12.44 1.92 -9.09
N PHE A 57 -13.42 1.30 -8.43
CA PHE A 57 -13.18 0.27 -7.42
C PHE A 57 -14.38 -0.67 -7.28
N TYR A 58 -14.09 -1.96 -7.11
CA TYR A 58 -15.03 -2.96 -6.65
C TYR A 58 -14.32 -3.95 -5.72
N GLY A 59 -14.85 -4.12 -4.51
CA GLY A 59 -14.16 -4.89 -3.48
C GLY A 59 -15.03 -5.13 -2.25
N ILE A 60 -14.39 -5.34 -1.11
CA ILE A 60 -15.01 -5.59 0.20
C ILE A 60 -14.46 -4.65 1.27
N THR A 61 -15.30 -4.24 2.21
CA THR A 61 -14.81 -3.56 3.43
C THR A 61 -13.87 -4.47 4.22
N ALA A 62 -12.73 -3.91 4.60
CA ALA A 62 -11.67 -4.62 5.31
C ALA A 62 -12.16 -5.14 6.66
N PRO A 63 -11.78 -6.37 7.06
CA PRO A 63 -12.27 -6.97 8.30
C PRO A 63 -11.41 -6.71 9.53
N ASP A 64 -10.17 -6.25 9.35
CA ASP A 64 -9.13 -6.26 10.38
C ASP A 64 -8.99 -4.92 11.13
N GLU A 65 -9.74 -3.87 10.76
CA GLU A 65 -9.67 -2.58 11.45
C GLU A 65 -10.88 -2.29 12.33
N SER A 66 -10.60 -2.05 13.61
CA SER A 66 -11.45 -1.28 14.50
C SER A 66 -11.76 0.07 13.85
N TYR A 67 -13.00 0.28 13.40
CA TYR A 67 -13.48 1.61 13.03
C TYR A 67 -13.08 2.60 14.13
N LYS A 68 -12.22 3.58 13.81
CA LYS A 68 -11.87 4.64 14.75
C LYS A 68 -13.01 5.64 14.78
N LEU A 69 -14.05 5.34 15.56
CA LEU A 69 -15.15 6.27 15.83
C LEU A 69 -14.58 7.50 16.54
N LYS A 70 -14.41 8.61 15.81
CA LYS A 70 -14.17 9.90 16.42
C LYS A 70 -15.50 10.45 16.93
N LEU A 71 -15.86 10.06 18.15
CA LEU A 71 -17.12 10.42 18.84
C LEU A 71 -17.43 11.93 18.93
N VAL A 72 -16.47 12.81 18.63
CA VAL A 72 -16.64 14.27 18.64
C VAL A 72 -16.88 14.86 17.24
N GLU A 73 -16.53 14.12 16.17
CA GLU A 73 -16.61 14.58 14.77
C GLU A 73 -17.71 13.87 13.96
N GLU A 74 -18.37 12.84 14.53
CA GLU A 74 -19.31 11.95 13.82
C GLU A 74 -18.68 11.40 12.52
N ALA A 75 -17.36 11.17 12.53
CA ALA A 75 -16.61 10.77 11.35
C ALA A 75 -15.92 9.41 11.52
N VAL A 76 -15.83 8.66 10.42
CA VAL A 76 -15.25 7.32 10.35
C VAL A 76 -14.40 7.14 9.10
N ASP A 77 -13.22 6.56 9.28
CA ASP A 77 -12.39 6.05 8.19
C ASP A 77 -12.81 4.61 7.85
N ILE A 78 -13.05 4.33 6.58
CA ILE A 78 -13.34 3.00 6.05
C ILE A 78 -12.27 2.61 5.06
N TYR A 79 -11.73 1.41 5.26
CA TYR A 79 -10.82 0.74 4.35
C TYR A 79 -11.53 -0.40 3.62
N ALA A 80 -11.22 -0.56 2.35
CA ALA A 80 -11.70 -1.67 1.54
C ALA A 80 -10.61 -2.17 0.59
N TYR A 81 -10.68 -3.45 0.23
CA TYR A 81 -9.74 -4.10 -0.67
C TYR A 81 -10.47 -4.83 -1.80
N ASP A 82 -9.83 -5.00 -2.95
CA ASP A 82 -10.37 -5.89 -3.98
C ASP A 82 -10.39 -7.37 -3.49
N LEU A 83 -10.99 -8.24 -4.29
CA LEU A 83 -11.13 -9.66 -3.92
C LEU A 83 -9.82 -10.46 -4.01
N ARG A 84 -8.69 -9.89 -4.47
CA ARG A 84 -7.37 -10.54 -4.30
C ARG A 84 -6.99 -10.66 -2.83
N TRP A 85 -7.60 -9.84 -1.97
CA TRP A 85 -7.47 -10.02 -0.53
C TRP A 85 -7.82 -11.45 -0.09
N TYR A 86 -8.83 -12.10 -0.70
CA TYR A 86 -9.10 -13.50 -0.38
C TYR A 86 -7.97 -14.43 -0.84
N LEU A 87 -7.37 -14.18 -2.00
CA LEU A 87 -6.26 -14.99 -2.50
C LEU A 87 -5.00 -14.86 -1.63
N SER A 88 -4.78 -13.72 -0.98
CA SER A 88 -3.66 -13.52 -0.04
C SER A 88 -3.90 -14.17 1.33
N ARG A 89 -5.16 -14.45 1.68
CA ARG A 89 -5.54 -15.09 2.95
C ARG A 89 -5.89 -16.58 2.83
N GLN A 90 -6.09 -17.07 1.61
CA GLN A 90 -6.34 -18.48 1.33
C GLN A 90 -5.04 -19.19 0.96
N PHE A 91 -4.80 -20.35 1.56
CA PHE A 91 -3.61 -21.14 1.28
C PHE A 91 -3.79 -22.10 0.10
N VAL A 92 -2.68 -22.48 -0.52
CA VAL A 92 -2.65 -23.54 -1.54
C VAL A 92 -3.15 -24.85 -0.90
N PRO A 93 -4.16 -25.54 -1.48
CA PRO A 93 -4.64 -26.82 -0.98
C PRO A 93 -3.54 -27.89 -0.98
N GLU A 94 -3.58 -28.84 -0.03
CA GLU A 94 -2.59 -29.92 0.09
C GLU A 94 -2.42 -30.72 -1.21
N SER A 95 -3.51 -30.96 -1.94
CA SER A 95 -3.50 -31.67 -3.23
C SER A 95 -2.82 -30.91 -4.37
N GLN A 96 -2.48 -29.64 -4.16
CA GLN A 96 -1.93 -28.74 -5.17
C GLN A 96 -0.60 -28.13 -4.74
N LEU A 97 0.03 -28.60 -3.66
CA LEU A 97 1.34 -28.08 -3.21
C LEU A 97 2.46 -28.32 -4.23
N VAL A 98 2.26 -29.21 -5.20
CA VAL A 98 3.20 -29.45 -6.29
C VAL A 98 2.50 -29.18 -7.61
N LEU A 99 3.08 -28.27 -8.39
CA LEU A 99 2.80 -28.12 -9.81
C LEU A 99 3.95 -28.78 -10.57
N ALA A 100 3.73 -29.96 -11.12
CA ALA A 100 4.79 -30.68 -11.85
C ALA A 100 5.07 -29.99 -13.19
N ASN A 101 6.30 -30.16 -13.70
CA ASN A 101 6.68 -29.60 -14.99
C ASN A 101 5.90 -30.17 -16.20
N THR A 102 5.15 -31.26 -16.02
CA THR A 102 4.27 -31.85 -17.03
C THR A 102 2.86 -31.29 -17.01
N ASP A 103 2.46 -30.65 -15.91
CA ASP A 103 1.08 -30.26 -15.68
C ASP A 103 0.66 -29.09 -16.57
N ASP A 104 -0.65 -28.92 -16.68
CA ASP A 104 -1.27 -27.81 -17.38
C ASP A 104 -1.41 -26.61 -16.43
N ILE A 105 -0.71 -25.52 -16.77
CA ILE A 105 -0.60 -24.34 -15.92
C ILE A 105 -1.93 -23.60 -15.85
N ILE A 106 -2.70 -23.58 -16.95
CA ILE A 106 -4.03 -22.94 -16.97
C ILE A 106 -4.93 -23.66 -15.98
N THR A 107 -5.08 -24.97 -16.10
CA THR A 107 -5.92 -25.79 -15.23
C THR A 107 -5.52 -25.60 -13.76
N TYR A 108 -4.22 -25.60 -13.47
CA TYR A 108 -3.73 -25.39 -12.10
C TYR A 108 -4.12 -24.02 -11.53
N ILE A 109 -3.97 -22.95 -12.31
CA ILE A 109 -4.35 -21.59 -11.89
C ILE A 109 -5.88 -21.49 -11.73
N GLU A 110 -6.65 -22.04 -12.67
CA GLU A 110 -8.12 -22.07 -12.60
C GLU A 110 -8.60 -22.80 -11.34
N ASP A 111 -8.00 -23.95 -11.01
CA ASP A 111 -8.35 -24.70 -9.81
C ASP A 111 -7.98 -23.92 -8.52
N LEU A 112 -6.83 -23.23 -8.48
CA LEU A 112 -6.49 -22.35 -7.34
C LEU A 112 -7.53 -21.24 -7.16
N LEU A 113 -8.06 -20.70 -8.26
CA LEU A 113 -9.14 -19.72 -8.26
C LEU A 113 -10.52 -20.33 -7.89
N GLY A 114 -10.60 -21.65 -7.73
CA GLY A 114 -11.82 -22.38 -7.34
C GLY A 114 -12.53 -23.10 -8.48
N GLY A 115 -11.93 -23.14 -9.68
CA GLY A 115 -12.45 -23.85 -10.84
C GLY A 115 -13.88 -23.44 -11.18
N SER A 116 -14.77 -24.40 -11.36
CA SER A 116 -16.20 -24.13 -11.59
C SER A 116 -16.93 -23.49 -10.41
N ASP A 117 -16.38 -23.60 -9.20
CA ASP A 117 -16.98 -23.11 -7.95
C ASP A 117 -16.37 -21.77 -7.49
N TRP A 118 -15.60 -21.11 -8.36
CA TRP A 118 -14.86 -19.88 -8.09
C TRP A 118 -15.69 -18.84 -7.32
N ALA A 119 -16.97 -18.67 -7.67
CA ALA A 119 -17.87 -17.68 -7.08
C ALA A 119 -18.06 -17.86 -5.57
N THR A 120 -17.98 -19.10 -5.09
CA THR A 120 -18.16 -19.45 -3.68
C THR A 120 -16.84 -19.67 -2.95
N VAL A 121 -15.78 -20.04 -3.68
CA VAL A 121 -14.47 -20.35 -3.09
C VAL A 121 -13.63 -19.09 -2.94
N THR A 122 -13.44 -18.32 -4.01
CA THR A 122 -12.54 -17.15 -4.03
C THR A 122 -13.27 -15.84 -4.32
N GLY A 123 -14.43 -15.91 -4.98
CA GLY A 123 -15.11 -14.76 -5.56
C GLY A 123 -14.41 -14.18 -6.79
N VAL A 124 -13.35 -14.84 -7.31
CA VAL A 124 -12.55 -14.38 -8.44
C VAL A 124 -12.71 -15.34 -9.62
N GLU A 125 -13.37 -14.88 -10.67
CA GLU A 125 -13.65 -15.63 -11.89
C GLU A 125 -12.37 -15.85 -12.71
N PRO A 126 -12.02 -17.09 -13.09
CA PRO A 126 -11.02 -17.33 -14.11
C PRO A 126 -11.57 -16.86 -15.47
N TYR A 127 -10.91 -15.88 -16.11
CA TYR A 127 -11.42 -15.27 -17.33
C TYR A 127 -10.43 -15.33 -18.50
N ARG A 128 -9.30 -14.63 -18.42
CA ARG A 128 -8.24 -14.66 -19.44
C ARG A 128 -6.99 -15.28 -18.87
N VAL A 129 -7.03 -16.60 -18.63
CA VAL A 129 -5.90 -17.39 -18.13
C VAL A 129 -5.17 -18.00 -19.32
N ARG A 130 -3.98 -17.47 -19.62
CA ARG A 130 -3.21 -17.84 -20.81
C ARG A 130 -2.12 -18.85 -20.48
N ASN A 131 -1.80 -19.68 -21.46
CA ASN A 131 -0.59 -20.46 -21.40
C ASN A 131 0.62 -19.53 -21.47
N PRO A 132 1.67 -19.77 -20.67
CA PRO A 132 2.97 -19.12 -20.84
C PRO A 132 3.52 -19.19 -22.26
N ASP A 133 4.56 -18.40 -22.53
CA ASP A 133 5.32 -18.54 -23.78
C ASP A 133 5.96 -19.95 -23.82
N PRO A 134 5.69 -20.76 -24.87
CA PRO A 134 6.25 -22.11 -24.97
C PRO A 134 7.78 -22.15 -25.07
N ILE A 135 8.45 -21.03 -25.33
CA ILE A 135 9.92 -20.95 -25.33
C ILE A 135 10.50 -21.05 -23.90
N ILE A 136 9.71 -20.71 -22.88
CA ILE A 136 10.14 -20.78 -21.48
C ILE A 136 10.04 -22.25 -21.05
N THR A 137 11.17 -22.83 -20.66
CA THR A 137 11.23 -24.21 -20.16
C THR A 137 10.29 -24.38 -18.98
N LYS A 138 9.48 -25.45 -18.97
CA LYS A 138 8.61 -25.72 -17.82
C LYS A 138 9.44 -26.09 -16.58
N LYS A 139 9.01 -25.56 -15.43
CA LYS A 139 9.61 -25.79 -14.11
C LYS A 139 8.59 -26.47 -13.20
N GLU A 140 9.07 -27.28 -12.27
CA GLU A 140 8.28 -27.75 -11.14
C GLU A 140 8.26 -26.70 -10.03
N PHE A 141 7.07 -26.41 -9.49
CA PHE A 141 6.89 -25.54 -8.35
C PHE A 141 6.46 -26.37 -7.15
N ILE A 142 7.12 -26.15 -6.02
CA ILE A 142 6.83 -26.84 -4.76
C ILE A 142 6.54 -25.76 -3.72
N PHE A 143 5.30 -25.73 -3.24
CA PHE A 143 4.80 -24.75 -2.30
C PHE A 143 4.71 -25.33 -0.88
N ASN A 144 4.84 -24.47 0.12
CA ASN A 144 4.61 -24.84 1.50
C ASN A 144 3.10 -24.78 1.81
N PRO A 145 2.59 -25.56 2.79
CA PRO A 145 1.18 -25.46 3.21
C PRO A 145 0.74 -24.06 3.68
N SER A 146 1.69 -23.19 4.03
CA SER A 146 1.44 -21.79 4.41
C SER A 146 1.53 -20.81 3.23
N THR A 147 1.90 -21.25 2.03
CA THR A 147 1.96 -20.39 0.84
C THR A 147 0.53 -19.98 0.47
N SER A 148 0.29 -18.66 0.34
CA SER A 148 -1.02 -18.18 -0.11
C SER A 148 -1.23 -18.50 -1.59
N LYS A 149 -2.49 -18.58 -2.03
CA LYS A 149 -2.82 -18.74 -3.45
C LYS A 149 -2.27 -17.59 -4.28
N LEU A 150 -2.31 -16.37 -3.74
CA LEU A 150 -1.75 -15.20 -4.42
C LEU A 150 -0.24 -15.33 -4.62
N ASP A 151 0.50 -15.74 -3.59
CA ASP A 151 1.96 -15.91 -3.69
C ASP A 151 2.32 -17.01 -4.69
N ALA A 152 1.61 -18.14 -4.66
CA ALA A 152 1.84 -19.24 -5.61
C ALA A 152 1.61 -18.80 -7.07
N ILE A 153 0.48 -18.13 -7.34
CA ILE A 153 0.17 -17.63 -8.69
C ILE A 153 1.18 -16.55 -9.12
N THR A 154 1.61 -15.70 -8.19
CA THR A 154 2.59 -14.64 -8.45
C THR A 154 3.96 -15.22 -8.80
N GLU A 155 4.45 -16.23 -8.05
CA GLU A 155 5.71 -16.93 -8.35
C GLU A 155 5.66 -17.58 -9.75
N ILE A 156 4.54 -18.22 -10.09
CA ILE A 156 4.33 -18.81 -11.42
C ILE A 156 4.34 -17.71 -12.49
N ALA A 157 3.60 -16.62 -12.27
CA ALA A 157 3.53 -15.50 -13.21
C ALA A 157 4.91 -14.90 -13.50
N GLU A 158 5.71 -14.68 -12.46
CA GLU A 158 7.07 -14.15 -12.58
C GLU A 158 7.97 -15.05 -13.41
N TYR A 159 8.03 -16.34 -13.07
CA TYR A 159 8.88 -17.30 -13.77
C TYR A 159 8.56 -17.37 -15.27
N TYR A 160 7.27 -17.33 -15.60
CA TYR A 160 6.77 -17.41 -16.96
C TYR A 160 6.62 -16.05 -17.66
N ASN A 161 7.11 -14.96 -17.07
CA ASN A 161 6.97 -13.59 -17.58
C ASN A 161 5.52 -13.22 -17.95
N CYS A 162 4.58 -13.70 -17.15
CA CYS A 162 3.16 -13.37 -17.23
C CYS A 162 2.80 -12.32 -16.16
N ILE A 163 1.67 -11.66 -16.34
CA ILE A 163 1.04 -10.75 -15.40
C ILE A 163 -0.17 -11.46 -14.84
N PHE A 164 -0.19 -11.61 -13.52
CA PHE A 164 -1.42 -11.92 -12.82
C PHE A 164 -2.12 -10.60 -12.48
N GLU A 165 -3.23 -10.33 -13.17
CA GLU A 165 -4.23 -9.25 -13.10
C GLU A 165 -5.51 -9.61 -12.33
N VAL A 166 -6.11 -8.84 -11.43
CA VAL A 166 -7.52 -9.03 -11.05
C VAL A 166 -8.22 -7.70 -11.21
N LYS A 167 -9.23 -7.69 -12.07
CA LYS A 167 -10.00 -6.50 -12.41
C LYS A 167 -11.48 -6.78 -12.24
N TRP A 168 -12.27 -5.74 -12.03
CA TRP A 168 -13.72 -5.84 -12.12
C TRP A 168 -14.19 -5.64 -13.56
N ARG A 169 -15.15 -6.45 -13.98
CA ARG A 169 -15.73 -6.45 -15.32
C ARG A 169 -17.24 -6.44 -15.20
N ASN A 170 -17.89 -5.63 -16.04
CA ASN A 170 -19.34 -5.68 -16.16
C ASN A 170 -19.70 -6.80 -17.15
N VAL A 171 -20.30 -7.88 -16.67
CA VAL A 171 -20.84 -8.98 -17.48
C VAL A 171 -22.30 -8.77 -17.88
N GLY A 172 -22.94 -7.79 -17.24
CA GLY A 172 -24.32 -7.38 -17.51
C GLY A 172 -24.42 -6.39 -18.66
N THR A 173 -25.51 -5.64 -18.66
CA THR A 173 -25.75 -4.54 -19.63
C THR A 173 -25.43 -3.19 -18.99
N GLU A 174 -25.39 -2.12 -19.78
CA GLU A 174 -25.29 -0.77 -19.21
C GLU A 174 -26.50 -0.43 -18.33
N GLN A 175 -27.69 -0.90 -18.68
CA GLN A 175 -28.94 -0.64 -17.95
C GLN A 175 -29.12 -1.55 -16.72
N SER A 176 -28.47 -2.71 -16.73
CA SER A 176 -28.47 -3.68 -15.63
C SER A 176 -27.05 -4.23 -15.47
N PRO A 177 -26.14 -3.46 -14.84
CA PRO A 177 -24.76 -3.87 -14.68
C PRO A 177 -24.65 -5.03 -13.69
N GLU A 178 -23.80 -5.99 -14.03
CA GLU A 178 -23.45 -7.12 -13.18
C GLU A 178 -21.93 -7.16 -13.07
N TRP A 179 -21.41 -6.80 -11.91
CA TRP A 179 -19.97 -6.70 -11.69
C TRP A 179 -19.41 -8.01 -11.17
N VAL A 180 -18.47 -8.57 -11.92
CA VAL A 180 -17.71 -9.76 -11.56
C VAL A 180 -16.25 -9.37 -11.43
N THR A 181 -15.59 -9.91 -10.42
CA THR A 181 -14.13 -9.80 -10.27
C THR A 181 -13.49 -10.92 -11.05
N SER A 182 -12.69 -10.59 -12.06
CA SER A 182 -12.11 -11.53 -13.01
C SER A 182 -10.59 -11.54 -12.91
N ALA A 183 -10.00 -12.73 -12.92
CA ALA A 183 -8.58 -12.97 -13.00
C ALA A 183 -8.07 -13.01 -14.45
N TYR A 184 -6.92 -12.39 -14.64
CA TYR A 184 -6.15 -12.35 -15.88
C TYR A 184 -4.78 -12.96 -15.56
N PHE A 185 -4.35 -13.91 -16.36
CA PHE A 185 -2.98 -14.41 -16.33
C PHE A 185 -2.47 -14.31 -17.77
N VAL A 186 -1.81 -13.19 -18.09
CA VAL A 186 -1.56 -12.75 -19.47
C VAL A 186 -0.07 -12.59 -19.69
N ARG A 187 0.43 -12.95 -20.88
CA ARG A 187 1.86 -12.76 -21.18
C ARG A 187 2.20 -11.27 -21.21
N SER A 188 3.37 -10.90 -20.72
CA SER A 188 3.75 -9.47 -20.63
C SER A 188 3.79 -8.73 -21.96
N ASN A 189 3.99 -9.44 -23.07
CA ASN A 189 3.98 -8.87 -24.42
C ASN A 189 2.58 -8.81 -25.06
N GLU A 190 1.56 -9.39 -24.40
CA GLU A 190 0.17 -9.48 -24.90
C GLU A 190 -0.78 -8.57 -24.09
N ILE A 191 -0.25 -7.68 -23.23
CA ILE A 191 -1.05 -6.85 -22.32
C ILE A 191 -2.13 -6.04 -23.04
N ASP A 192 -1.79 -5.47 -24.21
CA ASP A 192 -2.69 -4.63 -25.01
C ASP A 192 -3.48 -5.43 -26.07
N ASP A 193 -3.38 -6.77 -26.08
CA ASP A 193 -4.15 -7.59 -27.01
C ASP A 193 -5.65 -7.49 -26.68
N GLU A 194 -6.46 -7.21 -27.70
CA GLU A 194 -7.90 -6.97 -27.53
C GLU A 194 -8.63 -8.24 -27.03
N VAL A 195 -8.16 -9.42 -27.42
CA VAL A 195 -8.82 -10.71 -27.16
C VAL A 195 -8.18 -11.43 -25.97
N ASP A 196 -6.86 -11.40 -25.89
CA ASP A 196 -6.08 -12.19 -24.95
C ASP A 196 -5.39 -11.34 -23.87
N GLY A 197 -5.48 -10.00 -23.95
CA GLY A 197 -4.84 -9.05 -23.05
C GLY A 197 -5.64 -8.70 -21.80
N LEU A 198 -5.30 -7.59 -21.15
CA LEU A 198 -5.87 -7.18 -19.85
C LEU A 198 -7.21 -6.42 -19.94
N ASP A 199 -7.90 -6.42 -21.08
CA ASP A 199 -9.09 -5.57 -21.31
C ASP A 199 -8.83 -4.11 -20.95
N LEU A 200 -7.72 -3.56 -21.45
CA LEU A 200 -7.36 -2.16 -21.22
C LEU A 200 -8.16 -1.25 -22.16
N PRO A 201 -8.53 -0.04 -21.71
CA PRO A 201 -9.02 0.98 -22.61
C PRO A 201 -7.96 1.29 -23.68
N SER A 202 -8.42 1.75 -24.85
CA SER A 202 -7.49 2.13 -25.93
C SER A 202 -6.44 3.15 -25.43
N PRO A 203 -5.21 3.10 -25.97
CA PRO A 203 -4.18 4.06 -25.63
C PRO A 203 -4.67 5.51 -25.81
N THR A 204 -4.40 6.39 -24.84
CA THR A 204 -4.94 7.76 -24.85
C THR A 204 -3.85 8.84 -24.86
N ILE A 205 -4.15 9.95 -25.53
CA ILE A 205 -3.34 11.17 -25.48
C ILE A 205 -3.85 12.09 -24.38
N LEU A 206 -2.94 12.59 -23.54
CA LEU A 206 -3.19 13.48 -22.41
C LEU A 206 -2.72 14.88 -22.79
N ALA A 207 -3.65 15.70 -23.28
CA ALA A 207 -3.39 17.11 -23.59
C ALA A 207 -3.24 17.91 -22.28
N LYS A 208 -2.35 18.90 -22.28
CA LYS A 208 -2.16 19.82 -21.16
C LYS A 208 -3.43 20.65 -20.89
N THR A 209 -3.89 20.66 -19.64
CA THR A 209 -4.89 21.60 -19.15
C THR A 209 -4.31 22.47 -18.02
N ASP A 210 -4.96 23.60 -17.71
CA ASP A 210 -4.44 24.58 -16.74
C ASP A 210 -4.35 24.05 -15.30
N ASN A 211 -5.15 23.03 -14.95
CA ASN A 211 -5.20 22.44 -13.61
C ASN A 211 -4.31 21.19 -13.46
N ASP A 212 -3.78 20.67 -14.57
CA ASP A 212 -2.97 19.47 -14.54
C ASP A 212 -1.52 19.81 -14.23
N THR A 213 -0.85 18.95 -13.48
CA THR A 213 0.59 19.07 -13.22
C THR A 213 1.31 17.78 -13.58
N ILE A 214 2.55 17.92 -14.04
CA ILE A 214 3.45 16.81 -14.34
C ILE A 214 4.79 17.09 -13.69
N GLU A 215 5.32 16.06 -13.06
CA GLU A 215 6.68 16.02 -12.55
C GLU A 215 7.42 14.83 -13.16
N ILE A 216 8.62 15.08 -13.68
CA ILE A 216 9.47 14.04 -14.22
C ILE A 216 10.58 13.77 -13.21
N THR A 217 10.61 12.55 -12.70
CA THR A 217 11.68 12.09 -11.81
C THR A 217 12.48 11.00 -12.51
N VAL A 218 13.80 11.19 -12.59
CA VAL A 218 14.69 10.09 -12.94
C VAL A 218 14.99 9.33 -11.66
N ALA A 219 14.04 8.49 -11.28
CA ALA A 219 14.12 7.70 -10.07
C ALA A 219 14.92 6.42 -10.34
N ASN A 220 16.22 6.48 -10.08
CA ASN A 220 16.91 5.27 -9.64
C ASN A 220 16.63 5.19 -8.13
N SER A 221 15.50 4.60 -7.71
CA SER A 221 15.16 4.53 -6.28
C SER A 221 16.39 4.08 -5.50
N SER A 222 16.73 4.79 -4.42
CA SER A 222 17.85 4.39 -3.56
C SER A 222 17.65 2.99 -3.02
N ASP A 223 16.39 2.57 -2.90
CA ASP A 223 15.97 1.36 -2.20
C ASP A 223 16.23 0.08 -3.00
N ASP A 224 16.26 0.20 -4.34
CA ASP A 224 16.52 -0.91 -5.25
C ASP A 224 18.02 -0.96 -5.68
N LYS A 225 18.88 -0.07 -5.15
CA LYS A 225 20.31 -0.01 -5.50
C LYS A 225 21.14 -0.96 -4.66
N TYR A 226 21.29 -2.18 -5.14
CA TYR A 226 22.29 -3.10 -4.65
C TYR A 226 23.62 -2.86 -5.36
N ASN A 227 24.67 -2.67 -4.59
CA ASN A 227 26.03 -2.49 -5.10
C ASN A 227 26.87 -3.77 -4.93
N ARG A 228 26.23 -4.85 -4.46
CA ARG A 228 26.68 -6.24 -4.48
C ARG A 228 25.49 -7.16 -4.77
N ILE A 229 25.62 -8.00 -5.77
CA ILE A 229 24.64 -9.03 -6.13
C ILE A 229 25.28 -10.40 -5.95
N ILE A 230 24.53 -11.32 -5.35
CA ILE A 230 24.95 -12.69 -5.11
C ILE A 230 23.89 -13.63 -5.71
N ALA A 231 24.30 -14.54 -6.59
CA ALA A 231 23.43 -15.59 -7.13
C ALA A 231 23.97 -16.95 -6.71
N ILE A 232 23.14 -17.77 -6.05
CA ILE A 232 23.55 -19.08 -5.51
C ILE A 232 22.59 -20.16 -5.99
N GLY A 233 23.14 -21.25 -6.52
CA GLY A 233 22.38 -22.42 -6.96
C GLY A 233 23.14 -23.72 -6.72
N CYS A 234 22.47 -24.82 -7.03
CA CYS A 234 22.98 -26.17 -6.88
C CYS A 234 22.60 -26.99 -8.11
N ASP A 235 23.54 -27.76 -8.67
CA ASP A 235 23.22 -28.69 -9.76
C ASP A 235 22.48 -29.95 -9.27
N SER A 236 22.03 -30.77 -10.23
CA SER A 236 21.38 -32.06 -9.95
C SER A 236 22.29 -33.07 -9.24
N SER A 237 23.60 -32.82 -9.18
CA SER A 237 24.59 -33.67 -8.51
C SER A 237 24.89 -33.22 -7.08
N GLY A 238 24.30 -32.10 -6.62
CA GLY A 238 24.54 -31.52 -5.30
C GLY A 238 25.73 -30.57 -5.22
N ASN A 239 26.33 -30.17 -6.36
CA ASN A 239 27.41 -29.19 -6.38
C ASN A 239 26.86 -27.77 -6.29
N TRP A 240 27.41 -26.99 -5.37
CA TRP A 240 27.00 -25.60 -5.13
C TRP A 240 27.84 -24.62 -5.93
N TYR A 241 27.19 -23.61 -6.51
CA TYR A 241 27.83 -22.53 -7.26
C TYR A 241 27.40 -21.17 -6.72
N LYS A 242 28.31 -20.20 -6.75
CA LYS A 242 28.09 -18.84 -6.25
C LYS A 242 28.73 -17.82 -7.18
N GLY A 243 27.91 -16.96 -7.77
CA GLY A 243 28.35 -15.79 -8.52
C GLY A 243 28.22 -14.52 -7.68
N VAL A 244 29.17 -13.60 -7.84
CA VAL A 244 29.17 -12.30 -7.12
C VAL A 244 29.57 -11.19 -8.09
N VAL A 245 28.74 -10.14 -8.18
CA VAL A 245 29.05 -8.92 -8.94
C VAL A 245 28.91 -7.71 -8.02
N GLU A 246 29.90 -6.82 -8.05
CA GLU A 246 29.98 -5.65 -7.18
C GLU A 246 30.30 -4.39 -7.98
N SER A 247 29.90 -3.24 -7.44
CA SER A 247 30.34 -1.95 -7.96
C SER A 247 31.83 -1.72 -7.65
N PRO A 248 32.55 -0.94 -8.48
CA PRO A 248 33.97 -0.62 -8.24
C PRO A 248 34.22 -0.01 -6.86
N ASN A 249 33.29 0.80 -6.34
CA ASN A 249 33.43 1.43 -5.03
C ASN A 249 33.41 0.42 -3.87
N VAL A 250 32.70 -0.70 -4.01
CA VAL A 250 32.71 -1.79 -3.02
C VAL A 250 34.02 -2.56 -3.11
N THR A 251 34.46 -2.87 -4.34
CA THR A 251 35.74 -3.56 -4.59
C THR A 251 36.95 -2.76 -4.06
N ASP A 252 36.94 -1.44 -4.27
CA ASP A 252 37.99 -0.52 -3.83
C ASP A 252 37.88 -0.11 -2.35
N GLY A 253 36.84 -0.59 -1.64
CA GLY A 253 36.63 -0.34 -0.21
C GLY A 253 36.15 1.09 0.13
N THR A 254 35.73 1.87 -0.87
CA THR A 254 35.25 3.26 -0.70
C THR A 254 33.75 3.33 -0.40
N ALA A 255 33.00 2.25 -0.61
CA ALA A 255 31.61 2.10 -0.25
C ALA A 255 31.36 0.79 0.55
N ARG A 256 30.36 0.81 1.42
CA ARG A 256 29.88 -0.41 2.09
C ARG A 256 28.97 -1.21 1.15
N PRO A 257 29.04 -2.56 1.18
CA PRO A 257 28.15 -3.39 0.39
C PRO A 257 26.71 -3.31 0.91
N ARG A 258 25.78 -3.15 -0.03
CA ARG A 258 24.33 -3.32 0.09
C ARG A 258 23.96 -4.46 -0.83
N GLU A 259 23.52 -5.56 -0.24
CA GLU A 259 23.51 -6.86 -0.89
C GLU A 259 22.10 -7.26 -1.31
N TYR A 260 21.98 -7.83 -2.51
CA TYR A 260 20.84 -8.67 -2.88
C TYR A 260 21.35 -10.09 -3.13
N MET A 261 20.59 -11.08 -2.66
CA MET A 261 20.92 -12.48 -2.80
C MET A 261 19.72 -13.27 -3.35
N GLU A 262 19.92 -13.91 -4.50
CA GLU A 262 18.98 -14.88 -5.05
C GLU A 262 19.39 -16.30 -4.60
N TYR A 263 18.55 -16.94 -3.77
CA TYR A 263 18.78 -18.28 -3.21
C TYR A 263 17.44 -19.02 -2.97
N LEU A 264 17.25 -20.27 -3.39
CA LEU A 264 18.05 -21.04 -4.35
C LEU A 264 17.68 -20.60 -5.77
N SER A 265 18.66 -20.17 -6.56
CA SER A 265 18.40 -19.76 -7.94
C SER A 265 18.27 -21.00 -8.86
N PRO A 266 17.13 -21.19 -9.56
CA PRO A 266 16.96 -22.30 -10.49
C PRO A 266 17.78 -22.13 -11.79
N TYR A 267 18.30 -20.92 -12.03
CA TYR A 267 19.11 -20.60 -13.21
C TYR A 267 20.59 -20.93 -13.01
N VAL A 268 20.99 -21.28 -11.79
CA VAL A 268 22.39 -21.49 -11.42
C VAL A 268 22.66 -22.98 -11.24
N VAL A 269 23.19 -23.61 -12.30
CA VAL A 269 23.56 -25.04 -12.36
C VAL A 269 25.04 -25.27 -12.64
N SER A 270 25.81 -24.19 -12.80
CA SER A 270 27.26 -24.18 -12.99
C SER A 270 27.84 -22.83 -12.53
N GLN A 271 29.16 -22.74 -12.36
CA GLN A 271 29.82 -21.47 -12.00
C GLN A 271 29.59 -20.39 -13.08
N GLU A 272 29.63 -20.77 -14.36
CA GLU A 272 29.37 -19.85 -15.48
C GLU A 272 27.96 -19.26 -15.42
N THR A 273 26.95 -20.09 -15.17
CA THR A 273 25.57 -19.62 -15.00
C THR A 273 25.39 -18.78 -13.72
N ALA A 274 26.17 -19.04 -12.67
CA ALA A 274 26.17 -18.24 -11.45
C ALA A 274 26.69 -16.82 -11.71
N ASP A 275 27.83 -16.70 -12.41
CA ASP A 275 28.45 -15.42 -12.74
C ASP A 275 27.60 -14.62 -13.74
N GLN A 276 27.00 -15.31 -14.73
CA GLN A 276 26.06 -14.72 -15.67
C GLN A 276 24.82 -14.19 -14.93
N ARG A 277 24.18 -14.99 -14.08
CA ARG A 277 22.97 -14.58 -13.34
C ARG A 277 23.24 -13.40 -12.42
N ALA A 278 24.37 -13.39 -11.71
CA ALA A 278 24.77 -12.26 -10.89
C ALA A 278 24.97 -10.98 -11.72
N SER A 279 25.52 -11.10 -12.94
CA SER A 279 25.69 -9.97 -13.87
C SER A 279 24.36 -9.45 -14.42
N GLU A 280 23.45 -10.35 -14.80
CA GLU A 280 22.10 -10.01 -15.26
C GLU A 280 21.30 -9.26 -14.19
N LEU A 281 21.30 -9.79 -12.97
CA LEU A 281 20.66 -9.16 -11.82
C LEU A 281 21.31 -7.81 -11.47
N TYR A 282 22.64 -7.70 -11.54
CA TYR A 282 23.33 -6.42 -11.32
C TYR A 282 22.93 -5.38 -12.35
N ALA A 283 22.83 -5.76 -13.63
CA ALA A 283 22.34 -4.89 -14.70
C ALA A 283 20.88 -4.49 -14.49
N LEU A 284 20.01 -5.44 -14.11
CA LEU A 284 18.61 -5.20 -13.76
C LEU A 284 18.50 -4.14 -12.66
N PHE A 285 19.07 -4.39 -11.47
CA PHE A 285 18.93 -3.46 -10.34
C PHE A 285 19.54 -2.08 -10.61
N ASN A 286 20.65 -2.02 -11.34
CA ASN A 286 21.28 -0.75 -11.72
C ASN A 286 20.68 -0.10 -12.99
N PHE A 287 19.67 -0.71 -13.62
CA PHE A 287 18.98 -0.13 -14.77
C PHE A 287 18.22 1.15 -14.37
N PRO A 288 18.50 2.31 -14.99
CA PRO A 288 17.81 3.54 -14.64
C PRO A 288 16.38 3.54 -15.19
N VAL A 289 15.38 3.55 -14.32
CA VAL A 289 13.97 3.63 -14.71
C VAL A 289 13.52 5.09 -14.61
N LYS A 290 13.05 5.66 -15.72
CA LYS A 290 12.45 7.00 -15.71
C LYS A 290 11.00 6.89 -15.25
N ARG A 291 10.60 7.72 -14.29
CA ARG A 291 9.25 7.77 -13.75
C ARG A 291 8.64 9.13 -14.04
N ILE A 292 7.42 9.12 -14.55
CA ILE A 292 6.67 10.33 -14.88
C ILE A 292 5.44 10.35 -13.99
N SER A 293 5.42 11.27 -13.04
CA SER A 293 4.30 11.49 -12.14
C SER A 293 3.41 12.57 -12.73
N ALA A 294 2.12 12.29 -12.91
CA ALA A 294 1.16 13.26 -13.39
C ALA A 294 -0.06 13.30 -12.48
N LYS A 295 -0.56 14.51 -12.24
CA LYS A 295 -1.76 14.80 -11.49
C LYS A 295 -2.76 15.43 -12.46
N LEU A 296 -3.86 14.72 -12.69
CA LEU A 296 -4.79 14.98 -13.79
C LEU A 296 -6.20 15.21 -13.25
N THR A 297 -6.86 16.27 -13.70
CA THR A 297 -8.19 16.64 -13.24
C THR A 297 -9.25 15.77 -13.91
N GLN A 298 -10.13 15.14 -13.11
CA GLN A 298 -11.27 14.34 -13.56
C GLN A 298 -10.92 13.23 -14.59
N ARG A 299 -9.70 12.70 -14.60
CA ARG A 299 -9.30 11.61 -15.52
C ARG A 299 -9.58 10.21 -14.97
N HIS A 300 -10.74 10.03 -14.35
CA HIS A 300 -11.17 8.75 -13.77
C HIS A 300 -11.44 7.65 -14.82
N ASP A 301 -11.32 7.98 -16.11
CA ASP A 301 -11.31 7.06 -17.24
C ASP A 301 -10.01 6.23 -17.38
N LEU A 302 -8.92 6.65 -16.75
CA LEU A 302 -7.62 5.98 -16.83
C LEU A 302 -7.59 4.69 -16.02
N GLN A 303 -6.79 3.72 -16.49
CA GLN A 303 -6.58 2.43 -15.80
C GLN A 303 -5.09 2.10 -15.63
N LEU A 304 -4.77 1.33 -14.59
CA LEU A 304 -3.46 0.71 -14.41
C LEU A 304 -3.09 -0.11 -15.66
N TYR A 305 -1.81 -0.11 -16.04
CA TYR A 305 -1.26 -0.69 -17.27
C TYR A 305 -1.69 -0.03 -18.60
N GLN A 306 -2.58 0.97 -18.62
CA GLN A 306 -2.94 1.65 -19.86
C GLN A 306 -1.76 2.43 -20.43
N LEU A 307 -1.62 2.41 -21.76
CA LEU A 307 -0.70 3.26 -22.49
C LEU A 307 -1.23 4.69 -22.60
N VAL A 308 -0.40 5.65 -22.22
CA VAL A 308 -0.69 7.08 -22.35
C VAL A 308 0.45 7.81 -23.05
N LYS A 309 0.10 8.94 -23.66
CA LYS A 309 1.07 9.87 -24.26
C LYS A 309 0.75 11.28 -23.81
N PHE A 310 1.74 12.00 -23.31
CA PHE A 310 1.57 13.41 -22.95
C PHE A 310 1.79 14.31 -24.17
N ASP A 311 0.83 15.20 -24.45
CA ASP A 311 0.87 16.16 -25.57
C ASP A 311 0.79 17.61 -25.08
N GLY A 312 1.60 18.49 -25.67
CA GLY A 312 1.71 19.89 -25.24
C GLY A 312 2.55 20.15 -23.97
N TRP A 313 3.25 19.14 -23.47
CA TRP A 313 4.14 19.24 -22.30
C TRP A 313 5.59 19.36 -22.76
N THR A 314 6.11 20.59 -22.84
CA THR A 314 7.48 20.85 -23.34
C THR A 314 8.57 20.20 -22.49
N GLU A 315 8.29 19.96 -21.21
CA GLU A 315 9.12 19.24 -20.25
C GLU A 315 9.30 17.75 -20.64
N TYR A 316 8.35 17.19 -21.40
CA TYR A 316 8.29 15.80 -21.86
C TYR A 316 9.09 15.56 -23.16
N THR A 317 9.15 16.56 -24.05
CA THR A 317 9.78 16.42 -25.37
C THR A 317 11.29 16.21 -25.31
N ASP A 318 12.00 16.75 -24.31
CA ASP A 318 13.47 16.62 -24.24
C ASP A 318 13.93 15.46 -23.34
N ALA A 319 13.15 15.13 -22.30
CA ALA A 319 13.53 14.15 -21.28
C ALA A 319 13.48 12.70 -21.75
N LEU A 320 12.65 12.37 -22.75
CA LEU A 320 12.52 11.00 -23.27
C LEU A 320 13.35 10.74 -24.52
N TYR A 321 13.89 11.78 -25.18
CA TYR A 321 14.75 11.65 -26.36
C TYR A 321 16.20 11.24 -26.06
N THR A 322 16.68 11.45 -24.83
CA THR A 322 18.13 11.37 -24.52
C THR A 322 18.66 9.99 -24.12
N VAL A 323 17.87 8.92 -24.16
CA VAL A 323 18.38 7.55 -24.01
C VAL A 323 17.71 6.67 -25.07
N GLY A 324 18.37 6.51 -26.22
CA GLY A 324 18.06 5.51 -27.23
C GLY A 324 16.68 5.62 -27.89
N MET A 325 16.70 6.02 -29.16
CA MET A 325 15.60 5.98 -30.15
C MET A 325 14.54 7.10 -30.07
N ALA A 326 14.42 7.80 -31.20
CA ALA A 326 13.53 8.90 -31.45
C ALA A 326 12.13 8.43 -31.87
N GLY A 327 11.09 9.16 -31.44
CA GLY A 327 9.78 9.16 -32.07
C GLY A 327 8.70 8.38 -31.31
N ILE A 328 7.81 9.13 -30.63
CA ILE A 328 6.55 8.68 -30.01
C ILE A 328 6.75 7.78 -28.79
N ASN A 329 7.03 8.40 -27.64
CA ASN A 329 7.17 7.66 -26.39
C ASN A 329 5.80 7.50 -25.75
N TRP A 330 5.13 6.39 -26.01
CA TRP A 330 4.06 5.92 -25.14
C TRP A 330 4.68 5.49 -23.81
N VAL A 331 4.02 5.84 -22.73
CA VAL A 331 4.40 5.43 -21.38
C VAL A 331 3.26 4.64 -20.77
N ARG A 332 3.59 3.67 -19.93
CA ARG A 332 2.61 2.79 -19.30
C ARG A 332 2.39 3.21 -17.85
N ILE A 333 1.12 3.32 -17.46
CA ILE A 333 0.74 3.58 -16.08
C ILE A 333 1.12 2.36 -15.22
N VAL A 334 1.99 2.56 -14.24
CA VAL A 334 2.43 1.52 -13.29
C VAL A 334 1.99 1.82 -11.85
N GLU A 335 1.50 3.03 -11.60
CA GLU A 335 0.81 3.38 -10.36
C GLU A 335 -0.33 4.33 -10.70
N ILE A 336 -1.46 4.17 -10.02
CA ILE A 336 -2.63 5.02 -10.20
C ILE A 336 -3.35 5.23 -8.87
N SER A 337 -3.83 6.45 -8.66
CA SER A 337 -4.64 6.84 -7.52
C SER A 337 -5.77 7.77 -7.98
N HIS A 338 -7.02 7.35 -7.78
CA HIS A 338 -8.20 8.18 -7.97
C HIS A 338 -8.55 8.84 -6.64
N VAL A 339 -8.58 10.17 -6.60
CA VAL A 339 -8.85 10.97 -5.40
C VAL A 339 -10.09 11.81 -5.63
N LYS A 340 -11.03 11.76 -4.68
CA LYS A 340 -12.24 12.59 -4.68
C LYS A 340 -12.45 13.18 -3.31
N SER A 341 -12.72 14.48 -3.25
CA SER A 341 -13.25 15.18 -2.08
C SER A 341 -14.29 16.20 -2.51
N ALA A 342 -14.80 17.01 -1.57
CA ALA A 342 -15.73 18.10 -1.87
C ALA A 342 -15.18 19.10 -2.89
N THR A 343 -13.86 19.34 -2.91
CA THR A 343 -13.22 20.36 -3.76
C THR A 343 -12.26 19.78 -4.79
N ILE A 344 -11.91 18.50 -4.68
CA ILE A 344 -10.88 17.85 -5.48
C ILE A 344 -11.49 16.65 -6.23
N SER A 345 -11.14 16.48 -7.49
CA SER A 345 -11.48 15.30 -8.30
C SER A 345 -10.34 15.05 -9.27
N GLU A 346 -9.41 14.19 -8.89
CA GLU A 346 -8.11 14.08 -9.52
C GLU A 346 -7.69 12.62 -9.66
N VAL A 347 -6.82 12.37 -10.63
CA VAL A 347 -6.15 11.09 -10.82
C VAL A 347 -4.65 11.34 -10.85
N ASN A 348 -3.95 10.71 -9.91
CA ASN A 348 -2.51 10.70 -9.85
C ASN A 348 -2.01 9.43 -10.52
N ILE A 349 -1.15 9.54 -11.52
CA ILE A 349 -0.52 8.40 -12.20
C ILE A 349 0.99 8.49 -12.11
N VAL A 350 1.65 7.34 -12.02
CA VAL A 350 3.08 7.22 -12.28
C VAL A 350 3.27 6.30 -13.47
N CYS A 351 4.02 6.77 -14.46
CA CYS A 351 4.27 6.07 -15.70
C CYS A 351 5.75 5.75 -15.89
N VAL A 352 6.04 4.65 -16.59
CA VAL A 352 7.37 4.31 -17.10
C VAL A 352 7.34 4.16 -18.62
N PRO A 353 8.47 4.35 -19.33
CA PRO A 353 8.54 3.97 -20.74
C PRO A 353 8.12 2.52 -20.93
N ASP A 354 7.27 2.23 -21.91
CA ASP A 354 6.69 0.90 -22.09
C ASP A 354 7.76 -0.21 -22.24
N ARG A 355 8.84 0.10 -22.96
CA ARG A 355 10.01 -0.77 -23.12
C ARG A 355 10.71 -1.14 -21.79
N ASP A 356 10.56 -0.31 -20.76
CA ASP A 356 11.16 -0.49 -19.45
C ASP A 356 10.21 -1.25 -18.49
N LEU A 357 8.98 -1.58 -18.93
CA LEU A 357 7.97 -2.24 -18.10
C LEU A 357 8.46 -3.57 -17.53
N SER A 358 9.08 -4.42 -18.36
CA SER A 358 9.59 -5.72 -17.94
C SER A 358 10.62 -5.58 -16.82
N GLN A 359 11.55 -4.63 -16.96
CA GLN A 359 12.55 -4.30 -15.94
C GLN A 359 11.90 -3.73 -14.68
N SER A 360 10.92 -2.83 -14.83
CA SER A 360 10.19 -2.25 -13.69
C SER A 360 9.42 -3.31 -12.90
N ARG A 361 8.82 -4.30 -13.59
CA ARG A 361 8.12 -5.43 -12.99
C ARG A 361 9.09 -6.36 -12.28
N LEU A 362 10.15 -6.79 -12.95
CA LEU A 362 11.16 -7.65 -12.33
C LEU A 362 11.75 -7.00 -11.07
N LYS A 363 12.03 -5.69 -11.09
CA LYS A 363 12.44 -4.95 -9.89
C LYS A 363 11.38 -4.95 -8.78
N ALA A 364 10.12 -4.72 -9.16
CA ALA A 364 8.99 -4.73 -8.24
C ALA A 364 8.84 -6.06 -7.50
N TYR A 365 9.11 -7.18 -8.17
CA TYR A 365 9.01 -8.52 -7.59
C TYR A 365 10.26 -8.96 -6.82
N SER A 366 11.45 -8.61 -7.32
CA SER A 366 12.71 -9.02 -6.68
C SER A 366 12.96 -8.33 -5.34
N VAL A 367 12.29 -7.22 -5.06
CA VAL A 367 12.28 -6.58 -3.74
C VAL A 367 11.02 -7.06 -3.04
N THR A 368 11.18 -7.81 -1.95
CA THR A 368 10.10 -8.46 -1.20
C THR A 368 8.87 -7.54 -1.06
N PRO A 369 7.65 -8.00 -1.34
CA PRO A 369 6.45 -7.21 -1.08
C PRO A 369 6.22 -7.23 0.43
N ASN A 370 6.64 -6.16 1.11
CA ASN A 370 6.22 -5.87 2.47
C ASN A 370 5.60 -4.48 2.54
N THR A 371 4.54 -4.23 1.76
CA THR A 371 3.82 -2.94 1.82
C THR A 371 2.55 -2.97 2.66
N VAL A 372 2.27 -4.07 3.37
CA VAL A 372 1.31 -4.01 4.48
C VAL A 372 1.90 -3.22 5.67
N ASP A 373 3.23 -3.23 5.87
CA ASP A 373 3.88 -2.54 7.01
C ASP A 373 4.26 -1.07 6.71
N ASP A 374 4.69 -0.73 5.49
CA ASP A 374 5.20 0.62 5.19
C ASP A 374 4.08 1.68 5.06
N THR A 375 2.87 1.29 4.67
CA THR A 375 1.73 2.21 4.55
C THR A 375 1.22 2.64 5.93
N GLU A 376 1.36 1.79 6.96
CA GLU A 376 1.08 2.17 8.35
C GLU A 376 2.11 3.17 8.93
N SER A 377 3.37 3.10 8.49
CA SER A 377 4.45 3.94 9.05
C SER A 377 4.47 5.37 8.50
N ILE A 378 4.12 5.58 7.22
CA ILE A 378 4.10 6.93 6.60
C ILE A 378 2.98 7.81 7.20
N ILE A 379 1.89 7.19 7.66
CA ILE A 379 0.77 7.88 8.31
C ILE A 379 1.17 8.38 9.72
N MET A 380 1.99 7.62 10.45
CA MET A 380 2.46 7.99 11.79
C MET A 380 3.45 9.16 11.76
N ASP A 381 4.36 9.21 10.79
CA ASP A 381 5.34 10.30 10.67
C ASP A 381 4.73 11.61 10.17
N THR A 382 3.70 11.54 9.31
CA THR A 382 2.99 12.73 8.83
C THR A 382 2.16 13.37 9.96
N LEU A 383 1.56 12.55 10.84
CA LEU A 383 0.82 13.00 12.03
C LEU A 383 1.69 13.69 13.09
N ALA A 384 2.98 13.35 13.19
CA ALA A 384 3.90 13.99 14.13
C ALA A 384 4.31 15.43 13.72
N SER A 385 3.97 15.85 12.49
CA SER A 385 4.50 17.08 11.87
C SER A 385 3.49 18.25 11.72
N LEU A 386 2.22 18.08 12.13
CA LEU A 386 1.19 19.12 11.98
C LEU A 386 1.19 20.11 13.17
N ALA A 387 1.11 21.40 12.85
CA ALA A 387 1.23 22.52 13.80
C ALA A 387 -0.07 22.81 14.57
N SER A 388 0.05 23.11 15.87
CA SER A 388 -1.07 23.31 16.82
C SER A 388 -1.72 24.70 16.77
N ALA A 389 -3.04 24.77 16.97
CA ALA A 389 -3.85 26.00 16.97
C ALA A 389 -4.70 26.20 18.26
N GLU A 390 -4.95 27.45 18.66
CA GLU A 390 -5.71 27.82 19.87
C GLU A 390 -7.24 27.81 19.63
N ILE A 391 -7.99 27.10 20.48
CA ILE A 391 -9.42 26.81 20.25
C ILE A 391 -10.40 27.46 21.25
N GLY A 392 -9.93 28.17 22.29
CA GLY A 392 -10.80 28.89 23.23
C GLY A 392 -10.12 29.34 24.53
N THR A 393 -10.85 30.13 25.33
CA THR A 393 -10.35 30.72 26.59
C THR A 393 -11.15 30.20 27.79
N ALA A 394 -10.45 29.79 28.85
CA ALA A 394 -11.08 29.31 30.08
C ALA A 394 -11.61 30.47 30.93
N ALA A 395 -12.80 30.30 31.52
CA ALA A 395 -13.32 31.25 32.50
C ALA A 395 -12.63 31.08 33.86
N ASP A 396 -12.60 32.16 34.65
CA ASP A 396 -12.05 32.12 36.01
C ASP A 396 -12.84 31.10 36.87
N PRO A 397 -12.15 30.20 37.59
CA PRO A 397 -12.84 29.22 38.41
C PRO A 397 -13.57 29.86 39.59
N LEU A 398 -14.76 29.31 39.88
CA LEU A 398 -15.45 29.56 41.15
C LEU A 398 -14.61 29.03 42.31
N LEU A 399 -14.42 29.86 43.35
CA LEU A 399 -13.55 29.56 44.49
C LEU A 399 -13.88 28.19 45.11
N GLY A 400 -12.88 27.29 45.13
CA GLY A 400 -13.03 25.93 45.68
C GLY A 400 -13.53 24.86 44.70
N SER A 401 -13.78 25.21 43.43
CA SER A 401 -14.12 24.23 42.39
C SER A 401 -12.87 23.60 41.77
N SER A 402 -12.90 22.27 41.58
CA SER A 402 -11.88 21.52 40.82
C SER A 402 -12.18 21.45 39.32
N ILE A 403 -13.21 22.17 38.85
CA ILE A 403 -13.67 22.21 37.47
C ILE A 403 -13.96 23.65 37.03
N THR A 404 -13.60 24.00 35.80
CA THR A 404 -13.93 25.27 35.13
C THR A 404 -14.57 25.03 33.77
N THR A 405 -15.19 26.06 33.21
CA THR A 405 -15.85 26.02 31.91
C THR A 405 -15.01 26.79 30.89
N VAL A 406 -14.71 26.17 29.74
CA VAL A 406 -14.00 26.79 28.63
C VAL A 406 -15.00 27.16 27.56
N ALA A 407 -15.06 28.44 27.22
CA ALA A 407 -15.83 28.93 26.09
C ALA A 407 -14.99 28.76 24.82
N LEU A 408 -15.50 28.00 23.86
CA LEU A 408 -14.80 27.74 22.61
C LEU A 408 -14.99 28.93 21.66
N ASN A 409 -13.96 29.25 20.87
CA ASN A 409 -14.02 30.34 19.88
C ASN A 409 -15.13 30.16 18.84
N ARG A 410 -15.58 28.92 18.64
CA ARG A 410 -16.65 28.50 17.73
C ARG A 410 -18.06 28.46 18.36
N GLY A 411 -18.19 28.89 19.61
CA GLY A 411 -19.43 28.77 20.39
C GLY A 411 -19.58 27.40 21.05
N GLY A 412 -20.29 27.37 22.18
CA GLY A 412 -20.40 26.20 23.06
C GLY A 412 -19.42 26.24 24.23
N THR A 413 -19.65 25.36 25.21
CA THR A 413 -18.87 25.30 26.46
C THR A 413 -18.48 23.87 26.80
N ILE A 414 -17.23 23.67 27.21
CA ILE A 414 -16.75 22.39 27.75
C ILE A 414 -16.31 22.54 29.20
N THR A 415 -16.41 21.48 29.99
CA THR A 415 -16.01 21.47 31.40
C THR A 415 -14.65 20.80 31.56
N ALA A 416 -13.66 21.51 32.10
CA ALA A 416 -12.29 21.06 32.29
C ALA A 416 -11.94 20.97 33.78
N LYS A 417 -11.10 20.02 34.17
CA LYS A 417 -10.65 19.83 35.57
C LYS A 417 -9.38 20.63 35.85
N LEU A 418 -9.38 21.46 36.88
CA LEU A 418 -8.24 22.27 37.32
C LEU A 418 -7.25 21.44 38.13
N LEU A 419 -5.98 21.45 37.72
CA LEU A 419 -4.90 20.70 38.37
C LEU A 419 -3.95 21.55 39.23
N GLY A 420 -4.10 22.88 39.23
CA GLY A 420 -3.33 23.78 40.08
C GLY A 420 -3.30 25.20 39.53
N ALA A 421 -2.91 26.18 40.36
CA ALA A 421 -2.70 27.54 39.87
C ALA A 421 -1.40 27.58 39.05
N ASN A 422 -1.50 28.00 37.78
CA ASN A 422 -0.43 28.15 36.78
C ASN A 422 0.08 26.87 36.10
N GLU A 423 -0.74 25.82 36.01
CA GLU A 423 -0.41 24.65 35.19
C GLU A 423 -1.14 24.67 33.85
N SER A 424 -0.40 24.38 32.77
CA SER A 424 -0.97 24.12 31.46
C SER A 424 -1.55 22.72 31.38
N ILE A 425 -2.84 22.65 31.05
CA ILE A 425 -3.55 21.40 30.85
C ILE A 425 -3.33 20.92 29.41
N VAL A 426 -2.88 19.67 29.26
CA VAL A 426 -2.88 18.93 27.98
C VAL A 426 -4.05 17.96 28.03
N LEU A 427 -5.07 18.20 27.20
CA LEU A 427 -6.18 17.27 27.01
C LEU A 427 -5.96 16.50 25.71
N PRO A 428 -6.09 15.17 25.69
CA PRO A 428 -6.11 14.42 24.45
C PRO A 428 -7.48 14.58 23.83
N VAL A 429 -7.56 15.40 22.78
CA VAL A 429 -8.71 15.46 21.88
C VAL A 429 -8.13 15.43 20.46
N ASN A 430 -8.50 14.44 19.66
CA ASN A 430 -8.20 14.30 18.22
C ASN A 430 -6.72 14.52 17.81
N ASN A 431 -5.78 13.70 18.30
CA ASN A 431 -4.38 13.70 17.83
C ASN A 431 -3.65 15.07 17.85
N GLU A 432 -4.10 16.04 18.66
CA GLU A 432 -3.42 17.33 18.85
C GLU A 432 -2.97 17.53 20.30
N ARG A 433 -1.81 18.18 20.48
CA ARG A 433 -1.33 18.65 21.79
C ARG A 433 -1.90 20.04 22.07
N VAL A 434 -2.72 20.15 23.11
CA VAL A 434 -3.30 21.40 23.61
C VAL A 434 -2.40 22.01 24.68
N ILE A 435 -2.09 23.31 24.59
CA ILE A 435 -1.44 24.08 25.67
C ILE A 435 -2.43 25.13 26.17
N VAL A 436 -2.86 25.01 27.42
CA VAL A 436 -3.61 26.08 28.11
C VAL A 436 -2.60 26.94 28.87
N SER A 437 -2.23 28.12 28.37
CA SER A 437 -1.37 29.02 29.14
C SER A 437 -2.18 29.83 30.15
N GLY A 438 -1.84 29.71 31.43
CA GLY A 438 -2.18 30.75 32.40
C GLY A 438 -1.37 31.99 32.05
N GLY A 439 -2.02 33.15 31.96
CA GLY A 439 -1.35 34.40 31.63
C GLY A 439 -0.20 34.70 32.60
N GLY A 440 1.04 34.70 32.09
CA GLY A 440 2.24 35.10 32.84
C GLY A 440 3.52 34.63 32.16
N GLY A 441 4.29 35.55 31.58
CA GLY A 441 5.42 35.25 30.70
C GLY A 441 6.65 34.59 31.36
N GLY A 442 7.36 33.76 30.59
CA GLY A 442 8.68 33.18 30.91
C GLY A 442 8.94 31.86 30.18
N GLY A 443 10.10 31.71 29.53
CA GLY A 443 10.40 30.66 28.52
C GLY A 443 10.97 29.31 28.99
N PHE A 444 11.09 28.38 28.05
CA PHE A 444 11.52 26.96 28.15
C PHE A 444 13.01 26.72 28.50
N LYS A 445 13.30 25.71 29.35
CA LYS A 445 14.49 24.81 29.29
C LYS A 445 14.20 23.43 29.95
N ASN A 446 14.61 22.32 29.33
CA ASN A 446 14.48 20.93 29.83
C ASN A 446 15.57 20.55 30.87
N PRO A 447 15.30 19.67 31.87
CA PRO A 447 16.33 18.99 32.67
C PRO A 447 16.57 17.51 32.29
N ALA A 448 17.70 16.98 32.75
CA ALA A 448 18.36 15.74 32.31
C ALA A 448 18.08 14.49 33.20
N GLU A 449 18.64 13.36 32.78
CA GLU A 449 18.22 11.95 33.02
C GLU A 449 18.46 11.35 34.43
N GLU A 450 18.82 12.13 35.45
CA GLU A 450 19.33 11.60 36.74
C GLU A 450 18.32 11.59 37.94
N ASP A 451 17.04 11.85 37.71
CA ASP A 451 16.03 12.04 38.79
C ASP A 451 15.06 10.86 39.07
N LEU A 452 15.43 9.59 38.83
CA LEU A 452 14.49 8.45 38.99
C LEU A 452 15.04 7.25 39.83
N ASP A 453 14.89 7.29 41.17
CA ASP A 453 14.92 6.12 42.09
C ASP A 453 14.09 6.38 43.38
N MET A 454 13.26 5.44 43.89
CA MET A 454 12.43 5.65 45.11
C MET A 454 12.27 4.44 46.08
N ASN A 455 12.86 4.60 47.27
CA ASN A 455 12.73 3.81 48.52
C ASN A 455 11.32 3.89 49.19
N GLY A 456 10.64 2.76 49.50
CA GLY A 456 9.65 2.73 50.60
C GLY A 456 8.33 1.90 50.56
N PHE A 457 8.05 1.01 49.59
CA PHE A 457 6.70 0.43 49.40
C PHE A 457 6.51 -1.06 49.85
N LYS A 458 5.33 -1.47 50.37
CA LYS A 458 4.94 -2.89 50.71
C LYS A 458 3.59 -3.31 50.08
N VAL A 459 3.41 -4.61 49.76
CA VAL A 459 2.26 -5.18 48.98
C VAL A 459 1.47 -6.24 49.78
N LYS A 460 0.12 -6.29 49.66
CA LYS A 460 -0.74 -7.38 50.15
C LYS A 460 -1.82 -7.80 49.13
N THR A 461 -2.27 -9.05 49.21
CA THR A 461 -3.34 -9.64 48.38
C THR A 461 -4.61 -9.91 49.20
N SER A 462 -5.80 -9.72 48.61
CA SER A 462 -7.10 -10.01 49.26
C SER A 462 -7.65 -11.40 48.88
N GLU A 463 -8.36 -12.05 49.80
CA GLU A 463 -8.77 -13.47 49.69
C GLU A 463 -9.93 -13.75 48.72
N THR A 464 -10.60 -12.74 48.19
CA THR A 464 -11.59 -12.89 47.11
C THR A 464 -11.05 -12.30 45.81
N GLY A 465 -9.98 -12.93 45.35
CA GLY A 465 -9.33 -12.85 44.04
C GLY A 465 -9.83 -11.82 43.05
N LYS A 466 -9.01 -10.76 42.87
CA LYS A 466 -8.27 -10.46 41.62
C LYS A 466 -7.58 -9.09 41.63
N ASP A 467 -7.56 -8.39 42.76
CA ASP A 467 -6.86 -7.11 42.89
C ASP A 467 -5.62 -7.18 43.78
N LEU A 468 -4.51 -6.61 43.31
CA LEU A 468 -3.33 -6.28 44.11
C LEU A 468 -3.57 -4.92 44.79
N VAL A 469 -3.54 -4.88 46.12
CA VAL A 469 -3.75 -3.64 46.88
C VAL A 469 -2.42 -3.18 47.46
N PHE A 470 -2.06 -1.94 47.14
CA PHE A 470 -0.85 -1.30 47.65
C PHE A 470 -1.23 -0.30 48.75
N GLU A 471 -0.68 -0.49 49.94
CA GLU A 471 -0.86 0.47 51.03
C GLU A 471 0.26 1.50 51.00
N VAL A 472 -0.12 2.75 50.77
CA VAL A 472 0.80 3.89 50.71
C VAL A 472 0.62 4.72 51.97
N PRO A 473 1.69 5.03 52.73
CA PRO A 473 1.61 5.99 53.81
C PRO A 473 1.08 7.33 53.27
N VAL A 474 0.30 8.04 54.08
CA VAL A 474 -0.33 9.31 53.70
C VAL A 474 0.73 10.27 53.15
N GLY A 475 0.58 10.65 51.88
CA GLY A 475 1.47 11.61 51.21
C GLY A 475 2.48 11.02 50.21
N GLN A 476 2.45 9.72 49.91
CA GLN A 476 3.28 9.14 48.83
C GLN A 476 2.44 8.56 47.68
N LYS A 477 3.06 8.34 46.51
CA LYS A 477 2.44 7.74 45.30
C LYS A 477 3.25 6.54 44.81
N ILE A 478 2.56 5.56 44.25
CA ILE A 478 3.15 4.42 43.52
C ILE A 478 2.99 4.69 42.03
N VAL A 479 4.07 4.51 41.27
CA VAL A 479 4.08 4.60 39.81
C VAL A 479 4.54 3.25 39.26
N PHE A 480 3.77 2.67 38.35
CA PHE A 480 4.16 1.46 37.62
C PHE A 480 4.75 1.87 36.28
N THR A 481 5.92 1.34 35.95
CA THR A 481 6.48 1.40 34.61
C THR A 481 6.50 0.00 34.01
N ARG A 482 6.17 -0.09 32.72
CA ARG A 482 6.14 -1.34 31.97
C ARG A 482 7.59 -1.70 31.58
N SER A 483 8.09 -2.85 32.04
CA SER A 483 9.29 -3.45 31.43
C SER A 483 8.90 -4.00 30.06
N THR A 484 9.73 -3.76 29.07
CA THR A 484 9.68 -4.46 27.78
C THR A 484 10.06 -5.93 27.97
N ALA A 485 9.22 -6.80 27.42
CA ALA A 485 9.62 -8.02 26.75
C ALA A 485 9.02 -7.94 25.34
#